data_AF-A0A4S4EDS4-F1
#
_entry.id   AF-A0A4S4EDS4-F1
#
_cell.length_a   1.000
_cell.length_b   1.000
_cell.length_c   1.000
_cell.angle_alpha   90.00
_cell.angle_beta   90.00
_cell.angle_gamma   90.00
#
_symmetry.space_group_name_H-M   'P 1'
#
loop_
_entity.id
_entity.type
_entity.pdbx_description
1 polymer ?
#
loop_
_entity_poly.entity_id
_entity_poly.type
_entity_poly.pdbx_seq_one_letter_code
_entity_poly.pdbx_strand_id
1 'polypeptide(L)'
;MTENQTFRVSLFDKHIETAWRNYRFLHFPINTGGNEKSTHGNHWTLLVLDKQDNLWRFYNSLRPRRDDAEDKYFKDAKQLQDYVENLLKACLERDAQSQPSFKLINSQNTSYDFEYVNNAPQQESDSLDCGFFVCYIMKQYSKHEPIKSKLPTQEIRLMRAELIERFVTEVGRSWTEPIEIPPEEPQM
;
A
#
# COMPACT_ATOMS: atom_id res chain seq x y z
N MET A 1 6.69 20.84 13.78
CA MET A 1 6.89 19.40 13.49
C MET A 1 8.11 18.93 14.26
N THR A 2 8.05 17.79 14.93
CA THR A 2 9.19 17.24 15.69
C THR A 2 10.20 16.60 14.73
N GLU A 3 11.50 16.60 15.07
CA GLU A 3 12.57 16.05 14.19
C GLU A 3 12.31 14.61 13.73
N ASN A 4 11.69 13.79 14.59
CA ASN A 4 11.31 12.41 14.29
C ASN A 4 10.24 12.32 13.18
N GLN A 5 9.30 13.27 13.16
CA GLN A 5 8.26 13.33 12.13
C GLN A 5 8.87 13.71 10.77
N THR A 6 9.80 14.67 10.76
CA THR A 6 10.52 15.08 9.53
C THR A 6 11.36 13.95 8.95
N PHE A 7 12.05 13.18 9.80
CA PHE A 7 12.83 12.02 9.37
C PHE A 7 11.97 10.89 8.78
N ARG A 8 10.82 10.59 9.39
CA ARG A 8 9.89 9.57 8.87
C ARG A 8 9.32 9.95 7.50
N VAL A 9 8.96 11.22 7.33
CA VAL A 9 8.47 11.75 6.05
C VAL A 9 9.55 11.62 4.97
N SER A 10 10.81 12.00 5.27
CA SER A 10 11.89 11.93 4.28
C SER A 10 12.25 10.48 3.87
N LEU A 11 12.18 9.52 4.79
CA LEU A 11 12.39 8.11 4.48
C LEU A 11 11.27 7.56 3.59
N PHE A 12 10.01 7.90 3.91
CA PHE A 12 8.84 7.51 3.13
C PHE A 12 8.91 8.06 1.70
N ASP A 13 9.24 9.34 1.55
CA ASP A 13 9.36 10.00 0.25
C ASP A 13 10.45 9.35 -0.62
N LYS A 14 11.61 9.08 -0.03
CA LYS A 14 12.71 8.39 -0.72
C LYS A 14 12.31 6.98 -1.16
N HIS A 15 11.55 6.27 -0.32
CA HIS A 15 11.06 4.94 -0.67
C HIS A 15 10.04 4.99 -1.80
N ILE A 16 9.08 5.92 -1.76
CA ILE A 16 8.12 6.13 -2.85
C ILE A 16 8.84 6.45 -4.15
N GLU A 17 9.79 7.39 -4.15
CA GLU A 17 10.52 7.74 -5.35
C GLU A 17 11.24 6.53 -5.95
N THR A 18 11.93 5.76 -5.10
CA THR A 18 12.64 4.55 -5.51
C THR A 18 11.66 3.51 -6.06
N ALA A 19 10.56 3.24 -5.36
CA ALA A 19 9.58 2.26 -5.77
C ALA A 19 8.87 2.66 -7.07
N TRP A 20 8.52 3.95 -7.20
CA TRP A 20 7.87 4.51 -8.36
C TRP A 20 8.71 4.36 -9.62
N ARG A 21 10.04 4.44 -9.54
CA ARG A 21 10.90 4.22 -10.73
C ARG A 21 10.98 2.75 -11.15
N ASN A 22 10.91 1.82 -10.20
CA ASN A 22 11.29 0.42 -10.43
C ASN A 22 10.12 -0.56 -10.55
N TYR A 23 8.95 -0.23 -9.99
CA TYR A 23 7.81 -1.16 -9.97
C TYR A 23 6.64 -0.64 -10.82
N ARG A 24 5.80 -1.57 -11.30
CA ARG A 24 4.53 -1.27 -11.96
C ARG A 24 3.44 -0.89 -10.94
N PHE A 25 3.30 -1.74 -9.92
CA PHE A 25 2.29 -1.57 -8.88
C PHE A 25 2.92 -0.99 -7.62
N LEU A 26 2.33 0.09 -7.10
CA LEU A 26 2.68 0.63 -5.79
C LEU A 26 1.50 0.38 -4.85
N HIS A 27 1.76 -0.28 -3.73
CA HIS A 27 0.76 -0.65 -2.75
C HIS A 27 0.86 0.26 -1.53
N PHE A 28 -0.26 0.82 -1.12
CA PHE A 28 -0.37 1.70 0.04
C PHE A 28 -1.44 1.16 0.99
N PRO A 29 -1.07 0.29 1.94
CA PRO A 29 -1.95 -0.11 3.02
C PRO A 29 -2.22 1.08 3.95
N ILE A 30 -3.49 1.34 4.26
CA ILE A 30 -3.93 2.48 5.06
C ILE A 30 -4.66 1.94 6.28
N ASN A 31 -4.22 2.34 7.49
CA ASN A 31 -4.83 1.92 8.76
C ASN A 31 -5.35 3.12 9.52
N THR A 32 -6.65 3.40 9.40
CA THR A 32 -7.26 4.60 9.99
C THR A 32 -8.60 4.29 10.65
N GLY A 33 -9.11 5.22 11.46
CA GLY A 33 -10.48 5.19 11.98
C GLY A 33 -11.53 5.68 10.97
N GLY A 34 -11.09 6.15 9.79
CA GLY A 34 -11.91 6.89 8.85
C GLY A 34 -12.31 8.28 9.36
N ASN A 35 -13.34 8.86 8.76
CA ASN A 35 -13.88 10.18 9.10
C ASN A 35 -14.53 10.28 10.50
N GLU A 36 -14.57 9.19 11.27
CA GLU A 36 -15.22 9.14 12.59
C GLU A 36 -14.18 9.00 13.70
N LYS A 37 -14.45 9.62 14.86
CA LYS A 37 -13.77 9.28 16.12
C LYS A 37 -14.32 7.94 16.62
N SER A 38 -13.95 6.87 15.92
CA SER A 38 -14.42 5.52 16.18
C SER A 38 -13.87 5.00 17.52
N THR A 39 -14.74 4.42 18.35
CA THR A 39 -14.36 3.61 19.52
C THR A 39 -14.03 2.17 19.13
N HIS A 40 -14.37 1.77 17.90
CA HIS A 40 -13.96 0.51 17.28
C HIS A 40 -12.61 0.74 16.59
N GLY A 41 -11.68 -0.20 16.74
CA GLY A 41 -10.29 -0.05 16.30
C GLY A 41 -10.13 0.36 14.83
N ASN A 42 -8.90 0.71 14.46
CA ASN A 42 -8.58 1.09 13.08
C ASN A 42 -8.88 -0.05 12.10
N HIS A 43 -9.16 0.31 10.86
CA HIS A 43 -9.46 -0.61 9.76
C HIS A 43 -8.43 -0.48 8.65
N TRP A 44 -8.04 -1.61 8.07
CA TRP A 44 -7.10 -1.66 6.96
C TRP A 44 -7.83 -1.56 5.62
N THR A 45 -7.48 -0.55 4.84
CA THR A 45 -7.83 -0.41 3.42
C THR A 45 -6.58 -0.42 2.56
N LEU A 46 -6.73 -0.53 1.24
CA LEU A 46 -5.60 -0.57 0.32
C LEU A 46 -5.84 0.37 -0.86
N LEU A 47 -4.87 1.24 -1.09
CA LEU A 47 -4.77 2.05 -2.30
C LEU A 47 -3.65 1.48 -3.17
N VAL A 48 -3.92 1.25 -4.47
CA VAL A 48 -2.93 0.73 -5.42
C VAL A 48 -2.81 1.67 -6.61
N LEU A 49 -1.60 2.10 -6.94
CA LEU A 49 -1.31 2.75 -8.22
C LEU A 49 -0.83 1.69 -9.22
N ASP A 50 -1.56 1.52 -10.32
CA ASP A 50 -1.06 0.82 -11.50
C ASP A 50 -0.53 1.85 -12.49
N LYS A 51 0.80 1.95 -12.57
CA LYS A 51 1.47 2.89 -13.48
C LYS A 51 1.29 2.56 -14.97
N GLN A 52 0.97 1.30 -15.30
CA GLN A 52 0.77 0.94 -16.70
C GLN A 52 -0.61 1.41 -17.18
N ASP A 53 -1.62 1.28 -16.31
CA ASP A 53 -2.99 1.69 -16.58
C ASP A 53 -3.23 3.18 -16.25
N ASN A 54 -2.26 3.85 -15.61
CA ASN A 54 -2.39 5.20 -15.07
C ASN A 54 -3.61 5.35 -14.15
N LEU A 55 -3.83 4.37 -13.27
CA LEU A 55 -5.07 4.24 -12.51
C LEU A 55 -4.79 3.91 -11.04
N TRP A 56 -5.38 4.71 -10.16
CA TRP A 56 -5.51 4.39 -8.75
C TRP A 56 -6.73 3.51 -8.53
N ARG A 57 -6.56 2.46 -7.72
CA ARG A 57 -7.64 1.57 -7.30
C ARG A 57 -7.71 1.53 -5.79
N PHE A 58 -8.87 1.88 -5.25
CA PHE A 58 -9.14 1.84 -3.82
C PHE A 58 -9.98 0.62 -3.44
N TYR A 59 -9.49 -0.13 -2.47
CA TYR A 59 -10.09 -1.35 -1.97
C TYR A 59 -10.45 -1.21 -0.49
N ASN A 60 -11.72 -1.47 -0.19
CA ASN A 60 -12.23 -1.55 1.17
C ASN A 60 -13.10 -2.81 1.34
N SER A 61 -12.66 -3.72 2.21
CA SER A 61 -13.40 -4.95 2.54
C SER A 61 -14.64 -4.70 3.41
N LEU A 62 -14.69 -3.56 4.12
CA LEU A 62 -15.85 -3.06 4.86
C LEU A 62 -16.58 -1.94 4.12
N ARG A 63 -16.50 -1.90 2.78
CA ARG A 63 -17.22 -0.90 2.01
C ARG A 63 -18.72 -0.90 2.34
N PRO A 64 -19.39 0.25 2.27
CA PRO A 64 -20.83 0.31 2.50
C PRO A 64 -21.58 -0.66 1.60
N ARG A 65 -22.55 -1.37 2.19
CA ARG A 65 -23.39 -2.35 1.48
C ARG A 65 -24.65 -1.72 0.86
N ARG A 66 -24.95 -0.48 1.23
CA ARG A 66 -26.01 0.33 0.62
C ARG A 66 -25.37 1.34 -0.31
N ASP A 67 -25.93 1.51 -1.49
CA ASP A 67 -25.36 2.36 -2.54
C ASP A 67 -25.39 3.86 -2.18
N ASP A 68 -26.22 4.27 -1.22
CA ASP A 68 -26.37 5.64 -0.74
C ASP A 68 -25.46 5.99 0.45
N ALA A 69 -24.76 5.02 1.03
CA ALA A 69 -23.91 5.22 2.19
C ALA A 69 -22.48 5.61 1.78
N GLU A 70 -21.98 6.68 2.38
CA GLU A 70 -20.61 7.16 2.17
C GLU A 70 -19.59 6.18 2.79
N ASP A 71 -18.52 5.88 2.06
CA ASP A 71 -17.38 5.16 2.61
C ASP A 71 -16.51 6.11 3.44
N LYS A 72 -16.53 5.93 4.77
CA LYS A 72 -15.79 6.77 5.71
C LYS A 72 -14.26 6.71 5.57
N TYR A 73 -13.71 5.75 4.82
CA TYR A 73 -12.27 5.62 4.57
C TYR A 73 -11.84 6.23 3.23
N PHE A 74 -12.79 6.59 2.36
CA PHE A 74 -12.51 7.11 1.03
C PHE A 74 -11.68 8.40 1.06
N LYS A 75 -11.98 9.30 2.01
CA LYS A 75 -11.27 10.56 2.15
C LYS A 75 -9.80 10.37 2.46
N ASP A 76 -9.45 9.41 3.32
CA ASP A 76 -8.06 9.10 3.68
C ASP A 76 -7.29 8.60 2.44
N ALA A 77 -7.93 7.76 1.62
CA ALA A 77 -7.34 7.29 0.36
C ALA A 77 -7.09 8.44 -0.63
N LYS A 78 -8.03 9.39 -0.73
CA LYS A 78 -7.85 10.58 -1.58
C LYS A 78 -6.74 11.49 -1.09
N GLN A 79 -6.64 11.73 0.21
CA GLN A 79 -5.53 12.51 0.78
C GLN A 79 -4.17 11.86 0.50
N LEU A 80 -4.09 10.53 0.58
CA LEU A 80 -2.86 9.82 0.25
C LEU A 80 -2.54 9.86 -1.25
N GLN A 81 -3.55 9.73 -2.12
CA GLN A 81 -3.39 9.94 -3.56
C GLN A 81 -2.76 11.32 -3.83
N ASP A 82 -3.39 12.39 -3.32
CA ASP A 82 -2.94 13.76 -3.53
C ASP A 82 -1.50 13.96 -3.04
N TYR A 83 -1.17 13.40 -1.87
CA TYR A 83 0.19 13.45 -1.32
C TYR A 83 1.20 12.81 -2.27
N VAL A 84 0.94 11.58 -2.71
CA VAL A 84 1.86 10.82 -3.57
C VAL A 84 2.00 11.48 -4.93
N GLU A 85 0.91 11.91 -5.56
CA GLU A 85 0.97 12.59 -6.87
C GLU A 85 1.78 13.90 -6.80
N ASN A 86 1.59 14.69 -5.75
CA ASN A 86 2.37 15.92 -5.54
C ASN A 86 3.85 15.63 -5.33
N LEU A 87 4.19 14.60 -4.55
CA LEU A 87 5.58 14.17 -4.37
C LEU A 87 6.21 13.75 -5.71
N LEU A 88 5.52 12.92 -6.49
CA LEU A 88 6.03 12.43 -7.78
C LEU A 88 6.21 13.56 -8.80
N LYS A 89 5.27 14.52 -8.82
CA LYS A 89 5.40 15.73 -9.64
C LYS A 89 6.65 16.53 -9.26
N ALA A 90 6.89 16.74 -7.97
CA ALA A 90 8.09 17.45 -7.50
C ALA A 90 9.39 16.71 -7.87
N CYS A 91 9.41 15.37 -7.79
CA CYS A 91 10.55 14.56 -8.24
C CYS A 91 10.82 14.74 -9.75
N LEU A 92 9.78 14.72 -10.58
CA LEU A 92 9.88 14.93 -12.03
C LEU A 92 10.37 16.33 -12.40
N GLU A 93 9.87 17.37 -11.73
CA GLU A 93 10.29 18.76 -11.94
C GLU A 93 11.78 18.94 -11.59
N ARG A 94 12.24 18.34 -10.50
CA ARG A 94 13.65 18.34 -10.09
C ARG A 94 14.55 17.63 -11.12
N ASP A 95 14.12 16.46 -11.60
CA ASP A 95 14.87 15.71 -12.62
C ASP A 95 15.01 16.53 -13.92
N ALA A 96 13.92 17.18 -14.36
CA ALA A 96 13.91 18.02 -15.56
C ALA A 96 14.86 19.24 -15.45
N GLN A 97 14.96 19.85 -14.26
CA GLN A 97 15.91 20.94 -14.01
C GLN A 97 17.36 20.46 -14.02
N SER A 98 17.63 19.24 -13.56
CA SER A 98 18.99 18.68 -13.49
C SER A 98 19.54 18.21 -14.85
N GLN A 99 18.67 17.93 -15.84
CA GLN A 99 19.07 17.48 -17.18
C GLN A 99 18.31 18.22 -18.30
N PRO A 100 18.67 19.49 -18.61
CA PRO A 100 17.93 20.34 -19.55
C PRO A 100 17.90 19.84 -21.00
N SER A 101 18.87 19.00 -21.40
CA SER A 101 18.96 18.43 -22.76
C SER A 101 18.02 17.25 -22.99
N PHE A 102 17.55 16.61 -21.91
CA PHE A 102 16.48 15.61 -21.98
C PHE A 102 15.16 16.37 -21.91
N LYS A 103 14.76 16.98 -23.04
CA LYS A 103 13.39 17.50 -23.20
C LYS A 103 12.45 16.39 -22.78
N LEU A 104 11.80 16.57 -21.63
CA LEU A 104 10.92 15.60 -21.02
C LEU A 104 9.77 15.32 -22.01
N ILE A 105 9.90 14.25 -22.81
CA ILE A 105 8.81 13.76 -23.68
C ILE A 105 7.61 13.32 -22.83
N ASN A 106 7.77 13.24 -21.51
CA ASN A 106 6.71 12.94 -20.57
C ASN A 106 6.41 14.12 -19.65
N SER A 107 5.79 15.18 -20.18
CA SER A 107 4.71 15.84 -19.42
C SER A 107 3.51 14.89 -19.38
N GLN A 108 3.73 13.64 -18.95
CA GLN A 108 2.67 12.67 -18.77
C GLN A 108 1.90 13.15 -17.54
N ASN A 109 0.61 13.34 -17.77
CA ASN A 109 -0.37 13.75 -16.79
C ASN A 109 -0.13 13.00 -15.47
N THR A 110 0.38 13.68 -14.44
CA THR A 110 0.51 13.07 -13.11
C THR A 110 -0.84 12.96 -12.41
N SER A 111 -1.90 13.48 -13.04
CA SER A 111 -3.27 13.22 -12.65
C SER A 111 -3.68 11.86 -13.21
N TYR A 112 -3.71 10.89 -12.30
CA TYR A 112 -4.15 9.54 -12.59
C TYR A 112 -5.65 9.42 -12.29
N ASP A 113 -6.34 8.58 -13.05
CA ASP A 113 -7.74 8.29 -12.78
C ASP A 113 -7.86 7.57 -11.42
N PHE A 114 -9.05 7.61 -10.83
CA PHE A 114 -9.34 6.94 -9.57
C PHE A 114 -10.58 6.06 -9.67
N GLU A 115 -10.39 4.78 -9.38
CA GLU A 115 -11.44 3.78 -9.32
C GLU A 115 -11.71 3.38 -7.86
N TYR A 116 -12.97 3.56 -7.44
CA TYR A 116 -13.48 2.94 -6.23
C TYR A 116 -13.93 1.50 -6.55
N VAL A 117 -13.20 0.50 -6.05
CA VAL A 117 -13.40 -0.89 -6.50
C VAL A 117 -14.57 -1.56 -5.78
N ASN A 118 -15.70 -1.62 -6.48
CA ASN A 118 -16.94 -2.24 -5.98
C ASN A 118 -16.99 -3.76 -6.15
N ASN A 119 -16.15 -4.33 -7.00
CA ASN A 119 -16.16 -5.75 -7.34
C ASN A 119 -15.00 -6.53 -6.70
N ALA A 120 -14.72 -6.26 -5.42
CA ALA A 120 -13.71 -6.97 -4.63
C ALA A 120 -14.36 -7.70 -3.44
N PRO A 121 -13.69 -8.68 -2.80
CA PRO A 121 -14.24 -9.40 -1.67
C PRO A 121 -14.60 -8.47 -0.52
N GLN A 122 -15.74 -8.73 0.12
CA GLN A 122 -16.14 -8.06 1.36
C GLN A 122 -15.92 -8.99 2.54
N GLN A 123 -15.51 -8.42 3.66
CA GLN A 123 -15.50 -9.14 4.94
C GLN A 123 -16.87 -9.06 5.61
N GLU A 124 -17.07 -9.92 6.60
CA GLU A 124 -18.23 -9.80 7.50
C GLU A 124 -18.07 -8.62 8.45
N SER A 125 -19.18 -7.99 8.83
CA SER A 125 -19.19 -6.75 9.62
C SER A 125 -18.59 -6.91 11.02
N ASP A 126 -18.60 -8.13 11.56
CA ASP A 126 -18.04 -8.51 12.85
C ASP A 126 -16.64 -9.14 12.74
N SER A 127 -16.11 -9.28 11.53
CA SER A 127 -14.79 -9.85 11.30
C SER A 127 -13.66 -8.83 11.52
N LEU A 128 -12.52 -9.30 12.03
CA LEU A 128 -11.27 -8.54 12.16
C LEU A 128 -10.27 -8.85 11.04
N ASP A 129 -10.74 -9.36 9.90
CA ASP A 129 -9.89 -9.88 8.82
C ASP A 129 -9.40 -8.84 7.81
N CYS A 130 -9.64 -7.55 8.01
CA CYS A 130 -9.32 -6.51 7.04
C CYS A 130 -7.87 -6.57 6.51
N GLY A 131 -6.91 -6.86 7.40
CA GLY A 131 -5.52 -7.08 7.02
C GLY A 131 -5.32 -8.26 6.04
N PHE A 132 -6.06 -9.37 6.20
CA PHE A 132 -5.99 -10.51 5.28
C PHE A 132 -6.60 -10.21 3.91
N PHE A 133 -7.64 -9.37 3.85
CA PHE A 133 -8.19 -8.91 2.56
C PHE A 133 -7.19 -8.04 1.82
N VAL A 134 -6.49 -7.13 2.54
CA VAL A 134 -5.38 -6.34 1.98
C VAL A 134 -4.27 -7.24 1.47
N CYS A 135 -3.79 -8.19 2.28
CA CYS A 135 -2.76 -9.15 1.87
C CYS A 135 -3.17 -10.00 0.66
N TYR A 136 -4.43 -10.43 0.60
CA TYR A 136 -4.97 -11.17 -0.53
C TYR A 136 -4.87 -10.34 -1.82
N ILE A 137 -5.34 -9.08 -1.80
CA ILE A 137 -5.31 -8.21 -2.99
C ILE A 137 -3.86 -7.96 -3.43
N MET A 138 -2.95 -7.68 -2.49
CA MET A 138 -1.52 -7.51 -2.79
C MET A 138 -0.90 -8.78 -3.40
N LYS A 139 -1.31 -9.98 -2.93
CA LYS A 139 -0.89 -11.27 -3.49
C LYS A 139 -1.41 -11.47 -4.92
N GLN A 140 -2.65 -11.06 -5.22
CA GLN A 140 -3.18 -11.12 -6.58
C GLN A 140 -2.39 -10.21 -7.53
N TYR A 141 -2.09 -8.97 -7.11
CA TYR A 141 -1.24 -8.06 -7.88
C TYR A 141 0.17 -8.59 -8.12
N SER A 142 0.83 -9.11 -7.09
CA SER A 142 2.21 -9.63 -7.23
C SER A 142 2.31 -10.84 -8.14
N LYS A 143 1.21 -11.60 -8.28
CA LYS A 143 1.11 -12.74 -9.19
C LYS A 143 0.49 -12.42 -10.55
N HIS A 144 0.07 -11.17 -10.77
CA HIS A 144 -0.73 -10.78 -11.94
C HIS A 144 -1.99 -11.64 -12.12
N GLU A 145 -2.62 -12.04 -11.01
CA GLU A 145 -3.85 -12.83 -11.00
C GLU A 145 -5.07 -11.93 -10.81
N PRO A 146 -6.25 -12.32 -11.31
CA PRO A 146 -7.48 -11.57 -11.09
C PRO A 146 -7.88 -11.58 -9.60
N ILE A 147 -8.52 -10.50 -9.16
CA ILE A 147 -9.13 -10.39 -7.84
C ILE A 147 -10.54 -10.99 -7.93
N LYS A 148 -10.82 -12.02 -7.13
CA LYS A 148 -12.16 -12.61 -7.04
C LYS A 148 -13.13 -11.59 -6.42
N SER A 149 -14.40 -11.62 -6.80
CA SER A 149 -15.42 -10.76 -6.17
C SER A 149 -15.90 -11.25 -4.81
N LYS A 150 -15.66 -12.53 -4.50
CA LYS A 150 -16.00 -13.18 -3.24
C LYS A 150 -14.83 -14.01 -2.77
N LEU A 151 -14.66 -14.07 -1.45
CA LEU A 151 -13.64 -14.90 -0.82
C LEU A 151 -14.29 -15.67 0.32
N PRO A 152 -14.48 -17.00 0.18
CA PRO A 152 -15.12 -17.81 1.21
C PRO A 152 -14.36 -17.74 2.54
N THR A 153 -15.08 -17.81 3.66
CA THR A 153 -14.48 -17.82 5.01
C THR A 153 -13.41 -18.90 5.18
N GLN A 154 -13.59 -20.06 4.53
CA GLN A 154 -12.59 -21.12 4.55
C GLN A 154 -11.29 -20.70 3.84
N GLU A 155 -11.37 -19.99 2.72
CA GLU A 155 -10.18 -19.45 2.03
C GLU A 155 -9.46 -18.43 2.92
N ILE A 156 -10.18 -17.54 3.62
CA ILE A 156 -9.59 -16.59 4.59
C ILE A 156 -8.84 -17.33 5.70
N ARG A 157 -9.47 -18.36 6.28
CA ARG A 157 -8.88 -19.16 7.36
C ARG A 157 -7.61 -19.88 6.90
N LEU A 158 -7.61 -20.41 5.68
CA LEU A 158 -6.43 -21.04 5.09
C LEU A 158 -5.31 -20.03 4.83
N MET A 159 -5.62 -18.84 4.30
CA MET A 159 -4.63 -17.77 4.13
C MET A 159 -4.05 -17.31 5.47
N ARG A 160 -4.88 -17.24 6.51
CA ARG A 160 -4.44 -16.91 7.87
C ARG A 160 -3.46 -17.96 8.40
N ALA A 161 -3.81 -19.25 8.27
CA ALA A 161 -2.94 -20.34 8.69
C ALA A 161 -1.60 -20.32 7.92
N GLU A 162 -1.63 -20.17 6.60
CA GLU A 162 -0.44 -20.11 5.75
C GLU A 162 0.47 -18.93 6.12
N LEU A 163 -0.10 -17.75 6.39
CA LEU A 163 0.67 -16.55 6.73
C LEU A 163 1.32 -16.68 8.11
N ILE A 164 0.61 -17.24 9.10
CA ILE A 164 1.16 -17.49 10.44
C ILE A 164 2.28 -18.53 10.35
N GLU A 165 2.06 -19.64 9.64
CA GLU A 165 3.07 -20.68 9.44
C GLU A 165 4.34 -20.09 8.85
N ARG A 166 4.24 -19.36 7.73
CA ARG A 166 5.40 -18.71 7.12
C ARG A 166 6.09 -17.74 8.07
N PHE A 167 5.32 -16.95 8.81
CA PHE A 167 5.87 -15.99 9.77
C PHE A 167 6.70 -16.68 10.86
N VAL A 168 6.29 -17.86 11.33
CA VAL A 168 7.01 -18.59 12.40
C VAL A 168 8.11 -19.50 11.88
N THR A 169 8.04 -19.97 10.63
CA THR A 169 9.03 -20.91 10.06
C THR A 169 10.11 -20.26 9.20
N GLU A 170 9.84 -19.10 8.57
CA GLU A 170 10.79 -18.44 7.66
C GLU A 170 11.76 -17.50 8.41
N VAL A 171 12.82 -18.08 8.98
CA VAL A 171 13.84 -17.35 9.76
C VAL A 171 14.56 -16.25 8.95
N GLY A 172 14.66 -16.40 7.62
CA GLY A 172 15.43 -15.51 6.74
C GLY A 172 14.64 -14.40 6.03
N ARG A 173 13.33 -14.25 6.30
CA ARG A 173 12.48 -13.20 5.70
C ARG A 173 11.78 -12.31 6.73
N SER A 174 12.05 -12.52 8.02
CA SER A 174 11.74 -11.53 9.05
C SER A 174 12.65 -10.30 8.87
N TRP A 175 12.24 -9.15 9.42
CA TRP A 175 13.07 -7.95 9.49
C TRP A 175 14.25 -8.18 10.45
N THR A 176 15.14 -9.13 10.15
CA THR A 176 16.44 -9.20 10.78
C THR A 176 17.33 -8.21 10.04
N GLU A 177 17.73 -7.14 10.74
CA GLU A 177 18.92 -6.42 10.34
C GLU A 177 20.05 -7.45 10.14
N PRO A 178 20.94 -7.27 9.16
CA PRO A 178 22.09 -8.13 9.01
C PRO A 178 22.79 -8.21 10.38
N ILE A 179 22.84 -9.40 10.97
CA ILE A 179 23.61 -9.59 12.20
C ILE A 179 25.05 -9.38 11.77
N GLU A 180 25.63 -8.23 12.16
CA GLU A 180 27.08 -8.04 12.10
C GLU A 180 27.69 -9.06 13.05
N ILE A 181 28.17 -10.18 12.49
CA ILE A 181 28.96 -11.15 13.23
C ILE A 181 30.29 -10.44 13.53
N PRO A 182 30.64 -10.16 14.79
CA PRO A 182 31.95 -9.60 15.11
C PRO A 182 33.03 -10.54 14.58
N PRO A 183 34.14 -10.03 14.03
CA PRO A 183 35.24 -10.88 13.61
C PRO A 183 35.70 -11.72 14.80
N GLU A 184 35.90 -13.03 14.57
CA GLU A 184 36.45 -13.93 15.58
C GLU A 184 37.76 -13.34 16.13
N GLU A 185 37.83 -13.18 17.45
CA GLU A 185 39.08 -12.80 18.09
C GLU A 185 40.14 -13.85 17.73
N PRO A 186 41.34 -13.44 17.30
CA PRO A 186 42.40 -14.38 16.97
C PRO A 186 42.70 -15.22 18.20
N GLN A 187 42.55 -16.54 18.04
CA GLN A 187 42.93 -17.52 19.05
C GLN A 187 44.42 -17.32 19.39
N MET A 188 44.70 -16.96 20.65
CA MET A 188 46.06 -16.95 21.21
C MET A 188 46.51 -18.37 21.56
#